data_AF-A0A967Z0M1-F1
#
_entry.id   AF-A0A967Z0M1-F1
#
_cell.length_a   1.000
_cell.length_b   1.000
_cell.length_c   1.000
_cell.angle_alpha   90.00
_cell.angle_beta   90.00
_cell.angle_gamma   90.00
#
_symmetry.space_group_name_H-M   'P 1'
#
loop_
_entity.id
_entity.type
_entity.pdbx_description
1 polymer ?
#
loop_
_entity_poly.entity_id
_entity_poly.type
_entity_poly.pdbx_seq_one_letter_code
_entity_poly.pdbx_strand_id
1 'polypeptide(L)'
;TGDRDFADEFFQKYIYGRELVDYKSLLAQAGLLLRKANAGAAWIGFAELNFEEDNPTIVSSTRIGSPLYLAGLDRENVILEIDGHAFADEEELEDFLKRHEPGETVEVVFEKNEEVRTAKLTFQEDPELEIVPFEHVGKPIGEDIQDFRENWLGTKSAFDIASLQRYCPKCSRAFAFEHEYCWYDGEELRITPLD
;
A
#
# COMPACT_ATOMS: atom_id res chain seq x y z
N THR A 1 15.01 -15.84 -21.18
CA THR A 1 15.71 -17.08 -20.81
C THR A 1 15.22 -18.29 -21.56
N GLY A 2 13.96 -18.38 -22.03
CA GLY A 2 13.50 -19.48 -22.90
C GLY A 2 13.57 -20.87 -22.26
N ASP A 3 13.71 -20.91 -20.94
CA ASP A 3 13.90 -22.11 -20.14
C ASP A 3 12.53 -22.76 -19.87
N ARG A 4 12.33 -23.93 -20.45
CA ARG A 4 11.07 -24.67 -20.36
C ARG A 4 10.90 -25.31 -18.99
N ASP A 5 11.96 -25.86 -18.41
CA ASP A 5 11.86 -26.59 -17.15
C ASP A 5 11.52 -25.63 -16.01
N PHE A 6 12.14 -24.44 -16.02
CA PHE A 6 11.76 -23.34 -15.13
C PHE A 6 10.27 -22.96 -15.29
N ALA A 7 9.80 -22.78 -16.53
CA ALA A 7 8.41 -22.41 -16.79
C ALA A 7 7.43 -23.48 -16.30
N ASP A 8 7.71 -24.75 -16.60
CA ASP A 8 6.87 -25.87 -16.18
C ASP A 8 6.81 -25.96 -14.63
N GLU A 9 7.93 -25.83 -13.93
CA GLU A 9 7.96 -25.83 -12.46
C GLU A 9 7.22 -24.62 -11.85
N PHE A 10 7.46 -23.42 -12.38
CA PHE A 10 6.83 -22.19 -11.90
C PHE A 10 5.30 -22.28 -12.02
N PHE A 11 4.81 -22.73 -13.17
CA PHE A 11 3.37 -22.87 -13.40
C PHE A 11 2.76 -23.93 -12.50
N GLN A 12 3.41 -25.08 -12.33
CA GLN A 12 2.93 -26.13 -11.44
C GLN A 12 2.80 -25.65 -9.98
N LYS A 13 3.80 -24.93 -9.47
CA LYS A 13 3.82 -24.49 -8.06
C LYS A 13 2.91 -23.30 -7.78
N TYR A 14 2.97 -22.27 -8.62
CA TYR A 14 2.43 -20.94 -8.30
C TYR A 14 1.19 -20.54 -9.09
N ILE A 15 0.97 -21.14 -10.28
CA ILE A 15 -0.22 -20.84 -11.10
C ILE A 15 -1.31 -21.89 -10.90
N TYR A 16 -0.96 -23.17 -11.02
CA TYR A 16 -1.89 -24.29 -10.82
C TYR A 16 -1.87 -24.78 -9.37
N GLY A 17 -0.75 -24.60 -8.68
CA GLY A 17 -0.62 -24.85 -7.25
C GLY A 17 -1.15 -23.68 -6.41
N ARG A 18 -0.85 -23.74 -5.12
CA ARG A 18 -1.24 -22.72 -4.12
C ARG A 18 -0.05 -22.25 -3.30
N GLU A 19 1.15 -22.53 -3.77
CA GLU A 19 2.37 -22.07 -3.11
C GLU A 19 2.48 -20.54 -3.30
N LEU A 20 3.02 -19.86 -2.29
CA LEU A 20 3.29 -18.44 -2.38
C LEU A 20 4.69 -18.23 -2.94
N VAL A 21 4.80 -17.37 -3.95
CA VAL A 21 6.09 -16.92 -4.46
C VAL A 21 6.80 -16.12 -3.37
N ASP A 22 8.07 -16.42 -3.11
CA ASP A 22 8.91 -15.65 -2.19
C ASP A 22 9.33 -14.30 -2.80
N TYR A 23 8.35 -13.41 -2.96
CA TYR A 23 8.58 -12.07 -3.49
C TYR A 23 9.53 -11.24 -2.63
N LYS A 24 9.64 -11.53 -1.33
CA LYS A 24 10.58 -10.83 -0.45
C LYS A 24 12.02 -11.05 -0.90
N SER A 25 12.41 -12.31 -1.15
CA SER A 25 13.76 -12.63 -1.63
C SER A 25 13.99 -12.22 -3.09
N LEU A 26 12.97 -12.33 -3.93
CA LEU A 26 13.09 -11.94 -5.35
C LEU A 26 13.25 -10.43 -5.52
N LEU A 27 12.44 -9.62 -4.83
CA LEU A 27 12.51 -8.16 -4.89
C LEU A 27 13.81 -7.62 -4.26
N ALA A 28 14.33 -8.29 -3.23
CA ALA A 28 15.60 -7.91 -2.61
C ALA A 28 16.80 -7.96 -3.57
N GLN A 29 16.77 -8.83 -4.59
CA GLN A 29 17.81 -8.87 -5.64
C GLN A 29 17.85 -7.57 -6.47
N ALA A 30 16.71 -6.90 -6.59
CA ALA A 30 16.61 -5.58 -7.20
C ALA A 30 16.73 -4.45 -6.17
N GLY A 31 17.18 -4.70 -4.93
CA GLY A 31 17.24 -3.69 -3.88
C GLY A 31 15.87 -3.10 -3.53
N LEU A 32 14.81 -3.91 -3.60
CA LEU A 32 13.45 -3.53 -3.24
C LEU A 32 13.03 -4.30 -1.98
N LEU A 33 12.60 -3.58 -0.96
CA LEU A 33 12.14 -4.14 0.31
C LEU A 33 10.61 -4.31 0.28
N LEU A 34 10.14 -5.55 0.32
CA LEU A 34 8.75 -5.85 0.64
C LEU A 34 8.57 -5.89 2.16
N ARG A 35 7.67 -5.07 2.70
CA ARG A 35 7.31 -5.03 4.13
C ARG A 35 5.85 -4.66 4.35
N LYS A 36 5.36 -4.76 5.59
CA LYS A 36 4.06 -4.19 5.95
C LYS A 36 4.16 -2.67 5.96
N ALA A 37 3.18 -2.00 5.36
CA ALA A 37 3.11 -0.54 5.34
C ALA A 37 2.88 0.00 6.75
N ASN A 38 1.91 -0.58 7.46
CA ASN A 38 1.47 -0.14 8.78
C ASN A 38 1.78 -1.22 9.84
N ALA A 39 3.04 -1.63 9.94
CA ALA A 39 3.46 -2.70 10.85
C ALA A 39 3.05 -2.40 12.31
N GLY A 40 2.35 -3.34 12.95
CA GLY A 40 1.84 -3.20 14.32
C GLY A 40 0.60 -2.30 14.47
N ALA A 41 0.07 -1.70 13.40
CA ALA A 41 -1.14 -0.89 13.49
C ALA A 41 -2.39 -1.77 13.64
N ALA A 42 -3.31 -1.35 14.52
CA ALA A 42 -4.63 -1.95 14.64
C ALA A 42 -5.46 -1.64 13.38
N TRP A 43 -6.20 -2.65 12.94
CA TRP A 43 -6.97 -2.61 11.71
C TRP A 43 -8.29 -3.34 11.92
N ILE A 44 -9.37 -2.84 11.29
CA ILE A 44 -10.72 -3.42 11.38
C ILE A 44 -11.16 -4.14 10.09
N GLY A 45 -10.45 -3.96 8.99
CA GLY A 45 -10.82 -4.52 7.69
C GLY A 45 -10.62 -3.53 6.56
N PHE A 46 -10.40 -4.04 5.34
CA PHE A 46 -10.55 -3.24 4.13
C PHE A 46 -12.03 -3.20 3.82
N ALA A 47 -12.68 -2.15 4.29
CA ALA A 47 -14.05 -1.82 3.97
C ALA A 47 -14.09 -0.33 3.66
N GLU A 48 -14.55 0.01 2.46
CA GLU A 48 -14.93 1.39 2.14
C GLU A 48 -16.10 1.78 3.06
N LEU A 49 -15.91 2.89 3.77
CA LEU A 49 -16.89 3.51 4.66
C LEU A 49 -17.38 4.81 4.04
N ASN A 50 -18.69 5.03 4.05
CA ASN A 50 -19.29 6.30 3.69
C ASN A 50 -19.67 7.07 4.96
N PHE A 51 -19.20 8.31 5.07
CA PHE A 51 -19.45 9.23 6.18
C PHE A 51 -20.38 10.40 5.80
N GLU A 52 -21.11 10.31 4.67
CA GLU A 52 -22.06 11.37 4.25
C GLU A 52 -23.27 11.52 5.18
N GLU A 53 -23.57 10.50 6.00
CA GLU A 53 -24.60 10.52 7.03
C GLU A 53 -23.97 10.68 8.43
N ASP A 54 -24.78 10.81 9.48
CA ASP A 54 -24.29 11.02 10.85
C ASP A 54 -23.39 9.88 11.38
N ASN A 55 -23.40 8.69 10.76
CA ASN A 55 -22.61 7.53 11.16
C ASN A 55 -22.03 6.78 9.94
N PRO A 56 -20.85 6.15 10.07
CA PRO A 56 -20.20 5.43 8.99
C PRO A 56 -21.01 4.21 8.52
N THR A 57 -21.30 4.18 7.23
CA THR A 57 -21.95 3.04 6.57
C THR A 57 -20.93 2.23 5.78
N ILE A 58 -20.92 0.91 5.95
CA ILE A 58 -20.09 0.01 5.15
C ILE A 58 -20.66 -0.09 3.73
N VAL A 59 -19.96 0.43 2.72
CA VAL A 59 -20.47 0.43 1.32
C VAL A 59 -19.91 -0.69 0.45
N SER A 60 -18.86 -1.37 0.92
CA SER A 60 -18.24 -2.51 0.24
C SER A 60 -18.43 -3.82 1.02
N SER A 61 -18.22 -4.96 0.35
CA SER A 61 -18.21 -6.25 1.06
C SER A 61 -16.99 -6.36 1.95
N THR A 62 -17.20 -6.84 3.18
CA THR A 62 -16.10 -7.09 4.11
C THR A 62 -15.25 -8.27 3.65
N ARG A 63 -13.94 -8.13 3.82
CA ARG A 63 -12.98 -9.17 3.44
C ARG A 63 -13.10 -10.37 4.38
N ILE A 64 -13.20 -11.58 3.83
CA ILE A 64 -13.23 -12.82 4.62
C ILE A 64 -12.03 -12.86 5.56
N GLY A 65 -12.31 -13.09 6.85
CA GLY A 65 -11.32 -13.16 7.92
C GLY A 65 -10.89 -11.82 8.50
N SER A 66 -11.36 -10.69 7.96
CA SER A 66 -11.15 -9.37 8.58
C SER A 66 -11.94 -9.22 9.88
N PRO A 67 -11.55 -8.28 10.76
CA PRO A 67 -12.28 -8.03 12.01
C PRO A 67 -13.77 -7.71 11.82
N LEU A 68 -14.14 -6.80 10.90
CA LEU A 68 -15.55 -6.51 10.60
C LEU A 68 -16.31 -7.77 10.16
N TYR A 69 -15.71 -8.58 9.27
CA TYR A 69 -16.30 -9.84 8.82
C TYR A 69 -16.51 -10.83 10.00
N LEU A 70 -15.51 -10.99 10.86
CA LEU A 70 -15.57 -11.88 12.02
C LEU A 70 -16.56 -11.40 13.08
N ALA A 71 -16.76 -10.09 13.21
CA ALA A 71 -17.79 -9.49 14.05
C ALA A 71 -19.21 -9.59 13.44
N GLY A 72 -19.33 -10.01 12.18
CA GLY A 72 -20.60 -10.21 11.48
C GLY A 72 -21.19 -8.96 10.84
N LEU A 73 -20.40 -7.88 10.76
CA LEU A 73 -20.70 -6.68 10.00
C LEU A 73 -20.38 -6.93 8.53
N ASP A 74 -21.21 -6.41 7.64
CA ASP A 74 -20.97 -6.44 6.20
C ASP A 74 -21.57 -5.20 5.54
N ARG A 75 -21.52 -5.13 4.21
CA ARG A 75 -22.14 -4.09 3.40
C ARG A 75 -23.55 -3.73 3.89
N GLU A 76 -23.87 -2.44 3.82
CA GLU A 76 -25.13 -1.81 4.25
C GLU A 76 -25.34 -1.78 5.77
N ASN A 77 -24.34 -2.13 6.58
CA ASN A 77 -24.41 -1.98 8.03
C ASN A 77 -23.84 -0.62 8.44
N VAL A 78 -24.50 0.04 9.39
CA VAL A 78 -24.11 1.35 9.92
C VAL A 78 -23.40 1.12 11.24
N ILE A 79 -22.13 1.51 11.34
CA ILE A 79 -21.38 1.43 12.59
C ILE A 79 -21.79 2.63 13.43
N LEU A 80 -22.38 2.37 14.59
CA LEU A 80 -22.85 3.41 15.51
C LEU A 80 -21.75 3.76 16.52
N GLU A 81 -21.15 2.75 17.13
CA GLU A 81 -20.08 2.94 18.12
C GLU A 81 -19.06 1.79 18.05
N ILE A 82 -17.79 2.11 18.27
CA ILE A 82 -16.74 1.14 18.59
C ILE A 82 -16.14 1.57 19.94
N ASP A 83 -16.13 0.67 20.92
CA ASP A 83 -15.68 0.94 22.29
C ASP A 83 -16.37 2.17 22.92
N GLY A 84 -17.67 2.36 22.62
CA GLY A 84 -18.47 3.49 23.11
C GLY A 84 -18.16 4.84 22.44
N HIS A 85 -17.45 4.82 21.31
CA HIS A 85 -17.11 6.02 20.53
C HIS A 85 -17.75 5.96 19.14
N ALA A 86 -18.47 7.02 18.77
CA ALA A 86 -19.00 7.24 17.42
C ALA A 86 -18.01 8.05 16.58
N PHE A 87 -18.06 7.89 15.27
CA PHE A 87 -17.09 8.48 14.34
C PHE A 87 -17.79 9.37 13.32
N ALA A 88 -17.37 10.62 13.19
CA ALA A 88 -17.93 11.54 12.21
C ALA A 88 -17.23 11.46 10.84
N ASP A 89 -15.96 11.03 10.81
CA ASP A 89 -15.15 10.93 9.60
C ASP A 89 -14.06 9.86 9.70
N GLU A 90 -13.35 9.65 8.58
CA GLU A 90 -12.28 8.67 8.47
C GLU A 90 -11.06 9.03 9.33
N GLU A 91 -10.75 10.32 9.49
CA GLU A 91 -9.61 10.79 10.29
C GLU A 91 -9.80 10.45 11.77
N GLU A 92 -11.01 10.63 12.30
CA GLU A 92 -11.35 10.27 13.68
C GLU A 92 -11.22 8.75 13.93
N LEU A 93 -11.66 7.93 12.97
CA LEU A 93 -11.52 6.48 13.04
C LEU A 93 -10.04 6.06 12.99
N GLU A 94 -9.25 6.62 12.09
CA GLU A 94 -7.82 6.36 12.02
C GLU A 94 -7.11 6.73 13.33
N ASP A 95 -7.42 7.89 13.89
CA ASP A 95 -6.83 8.37 15.14
C ASP A 95 -7.23 7.54 16.35
N PHE A 96 -8.45 7.01 16.34
CA PHE A 96 -8.89 6.02 17.32
C PHE A 96 -8.07 4.74 17.19
N LEU A 97 -7.95 4.17 15.98
CA LEU A 97 -7.21 2.92 15.76
C LEU A 97 -5.71 3.04 16.12
N LYS A 98 -5.09 4.20 15.92
CA LYS A 98 -3.69 4.48 16.34
C LYS A 98 -3.46 4.33 17.85
N ARG A 99 -4.51 4.38 18.67
CA ARG A 99 -4.44 4.24 20.14
C ARG A 99 -4.65 2.80 20.62
N HIS A 100 -4.95 1.89 19.71
CA HIS A 100 -5.23 0.49 19.99
C HIS A 100 -4.15 -0.44 19.42
N GLU A 101 -4.11 -1.66 19.95
CA GLU A 101 -3.14 -2.68 19.53
C GLU A 101 -3.82 -3.85 18.82
N PRO A 102 -3.18 -4.48 17.81
CA PRO A 102 -3.61 -5.75 17.26
C PRO A 102 -3.83 -6.82 18.35
N GLY A 103 -4.98 -7.50 18.29
CA GLY A 103 -5.38 -8.53 19.25
C GLY A 103 -6.29 -8.01 20.37
N GLU A 104 -6.39 -6.69 20.56
CA GLU A 104 -7.37 -6.10 21.46
C GLU A 104 -8.80 -6.39 20.98
N THR A 105 -9.71 -6.59 21.93
CA THR A 105 -11.13 -6.87 21.63
C THR A 105 -12.02 -5.87 22.34
N VAL A 106 -12.80 -5.16 21.56
CA VAL A 106 -13.74 -4.14 22.01
C VAL A 106 -15.16 -4.49 21.61
N GLU A 107 -16.13 -3.75 22.13
CA GLU A 107 -17.51 -3.83 21.69
C GLU A 107 -17.72 -2.99 20.43
N VAL A 108 -18.53 -3.49 19.49
CA VAL A 108 -19.04 -2.71 18.36
C VAL A 108 -20.56 -2.74 18.38
N VAL A 109 -21.16 -1.56 18.28
CA VAL A 109 -22.60 -1.36 18.15
C VAL A 109 -22.88 -0.91 16.72
N PHE A 110 -23.80 -1.59 16.05
CA PHE A 110 -24.10 -1.33 14.64
C PHE A 110 -25.55 -1.60 14.31
N GLU A 111 -26.07 -0.92 13.29
CA GLU A 111 -27.38 -1.19 12.73
C GLU A 111 -27.29 -2.18 11.57
N LYS A 112 -28.16 -3.18 11.58
CA LYS A 112 -28.30 -4.16 10.50
C LYS A 112 -29.77 -4.46 10.26
N ASN A 113 -30.27 -4.12 9.07
CA ASN A 113 -31.69 -4.23 8.73
C ASN A 113 -32.59 -3.49 9.75
N GLU A 114 -32.26 -2.24 10.07
CA GLU A 114 -33.00 -1.39 11.02
C GLU A 114 -32.99 -1.90 12.48
N GLU A 115 -32.22 -2.96 12.78
CA GLU A 115 -32.03 -3.47 14.13
C GLU A 115 -30.64 -3.10 14.66
N VAL A 116 -30.61 -2.47 15.83
CA VAL A 116 -29.35 -2.24 16.58
C VAL A 116 -28.85 -3.56 17.15
N ARG A 117 -27.59 -3.87 16.89
CA ARG A 117 -26.90 -5.08 17.32
C ARG A 117 -25.57 -4.72 17.98
N THR A 118 -25.13 -5.64 18.82
CA THR A 118 -23.86 -5.54 19.53
C THR A 118 -23.04 -6.79 19.25
N ALA A 119 -21.76 -6.62 18.93
CA ALA A 119 -20.82 -7.71 18.71
C ALA A 119 -19.46 -7.40 19.33
N LYS A 120 -18.60 -8.41 19.41
CA LYS A 120 -17.18 -8.23 19.76
C LYS A 120 -16.37 -8.05 18.48
N LEU A 121 -15.54 -7.02 18.47
CA LEU A 121 -14.62 -6.71 17.39
C LEU A 121 -13.19 -6.87 17.90
N THR A 122 -12.45 -7.83 17.34
CA THR A 122 -11.03 -8.03 17.67
C THR A 122 -10.17 -7.40 16.59
N PHE A 123 -9.42 -6.35 16.94
CA PHE A 123 -8.50 -5.71 16.00
C PHE A 123 -7.45 -6.70 15.54
N GLN A 124 -7.12 -6.65 14.25
CA GLN A 124 -6.00 -7.41 13.69
C GLN A 124 -4.89 -6.45 13.29
N GLU A 125 -3.71 -6.99 13.02
CA GLU A 125 -2.63 -6.19 12.45
C GLU A 125 -2.91 -5.93 10.99
N ASP A 126 -2.70 -4.69 10.54
CA ASP A 126 -2.87 -4.30 9.14
C ASP A 126 -2.03 -5.22 8.21
N PRO A 127 -2.67 -5.92 7.25
CA PRO A 127 -1.99 -6.79 6.31
C PRO A 127 -1.45 -6.05 5.08
N GLU A 128 -1.63 -4.73 4.96
CA GLU A 128 -1.16 -3.96 3.80
C GLU A 128 0.35 -4.05 3.62
N LEU A 129 0.77 -4.33 2.39
CA LEU A 129 2.16 -4.48 2.01
C LEU A 129 2.58 -3.32 1.12
N GLU A 130 3.80 -2.84 1.32
CA GLU A 130 4.45 -1.87 0.46
C GLU A 130 5.79 -2.39 -0.07
N ILE A 131 6.21 -1.85 -1.21
CA ILE A 131 7.52 -2.07 -1.78
C ILE A 131 8.29 -0.76 -1.70
N VAL A 132 9.40 -0.77 -0.97
CA VAL A 132 10.22 0.42 -0.72
C VAL A 132 11.64 0.20 -1.27
N PRO A 133 12.18 1.12 -2.09
CA PRO A 133 13.57 1.04 -2.51
C PRO A 133 14.52 1.06 -1.30
N PHE A 134 15.60 0.28 -1.36
CA PHE A 134 16.61 0.23 -0.30
C PHE A 134 17.18 1.60 0.05
N GLU A 135 17.30 2.48 -0.94
CA GLU A 135 17.76 3.87 -0.81
C GLU A 135 16.90 4.66 0.18
N HIS A 136 15.58 4.44 0.17
CA HIS A 136 14.63 5.15 1.03
C HIS A 136 14.66 4.66 2.49
N VAL A 137 15.32 3.53 2.74
CA VAL A 137 15.46 2.93 4.07
C VAL A 137 16.92 2.80 4.51
N GLY A 138 17.83 3.52 3.85
CA GLY A 138 19.25 3.57 4.21
C GLY A 138 19.99 2.24 4.03
N LYS A 139 19.46 1.32 3.21
CA LYS A 139 20.13 0.07 2.86
C LYS A 139 21.08 0.32 1.68
N PRO A 140 22.27 -0.32 1.67
CA PRO A 140 23.24 -0.12 0.60
C PRO A 140 22.72 -0.70 -0.72
N ILE A 141 23.09 -0.04 -1.81
CA ILE A 141 22.92 -0.53 -3.18
C ILE A 141 24.31 -0.93 -3.68
N GLY A 142 24.54 -2.24 -3.79
CA GLY A 142 25.76 -2.79 -4.37
C GLY A 142 25.74 -2.77 -5.89
N GLU A 143 26.92 -2.99 -6.48
CA GLU A 143 27.09 -3.13 -7.94
C GLU A 143 26.23 -4.27 -8.51
N ASP A 144 26.07 -5.36 -7.75
CA ASP A 144 25.19 -6.49 -8.08
C ASP A 144 23.72 -6.07 -8.27
N ILE A 145 23.20 -5.23 -7.38
CA ILE A 145 21.84 -4.70 -7.47
C ILE A 145 21.70 -3.74 -8.66
N GLN A 146 22.72 -2.90 -8.90
CA GLN A 146 22.73 -1.97 -10.03
C GLN A 146 22.72 -2.73 -11.36
N ASP A 147 23.59 -3.72 -11.51
CA ASP A 147 23.66 -4.59 -12.67
C ASP A 147 22.36 -5.37 -12.88
N PHE A 148 21.75 -5.89 -11.79
CA PHE A 148 20.46 -6.56 -11.86
C PHE A 148 19.38 -5.62 -12.40
N ARG A 149 19.29 -4.39 -11.86
CA ARG A 149 18.31 -3.39 -12.29
C ARG A 149 18.53 -2.97 -13.74
N GLU A 150 19.76 -2.75 -14.18
CA GLU A 150 20.05 -2.38 -15.58
C GLU A 150 19.68 -3.52 -16.54
N ASN A 151 20.02 -4.75 -16.18
CA ASN A 151 19.65 -5.92 -16.97
C ASN A 151 18.14 -6.15 -17.01
N TRP A 152 17.41 -5.81 -15.96
CA TRP A 152 15.97 -5.99 -15.86
C TRP A 152 15.16 -4.81 -16.41
N LEU A 153 15.32 -3.63 -15.81
CA LEU A 153 14.52 -2.42 -16.01
C LEU A 153 15.16 -1.43 -16.99
N GLY A 154 16.45 -1.59 -17.29
CA GLY A 154 17.16 -0.76 -18.26
C GLY A 154 16.55 -0.87 -19.66
N THR A 155 16.65 0.20 -20.45
CA THR A 155 16.07 0.26 -21.79
C THR A 155 16.59 -0.86 -22.67
N LYS A 156 15.68 -1.57 -23.34
CA LYS A 156 16.00 -2.57 -24.37
C LYS A 156 15.75 -2.05 -25.79
N SER A 157 15.42 -0.76 -25.90
CA SER A 157 15.24 -0.08 -27.18
C SER A 157 16.57 0.00 -27.91
N ALA A 158 16.56 -0.30 -29.21
CA ALA A 158 17.70 -0.04 -30.09
C ALA A 158 17.84 1.45 -30.46
N PHE A 159 16.83 2.26 -30.14
CA PHE A 159 16.85 3.71 -30.31
C PHE A 159 17.26 4.37 -29.01
N ASP A 160 18.15 5.35 -29.14
CA ASP A 160 18.57 6.23 -28.06
C ASP A 160 17.37 7.09 -27.64
N ILE A 161 16.70 6.66 -26.58
CA ILE A 161 15.62 7.44 -25.96
C ILE A 161 16.30 8.45 -25.06
N ALA A 162 16.03 9.74 -25.30
CA ALA A 162 16.59 10.81 -24.47
C ALA A 162 16.31 10.52 -22.99
N SER A 163 17.34 10.69 -22.16
CA SER A 163 17.23 10.53 -20.71
C SER A 163 16.10 11.39 -20.16
N LEU A 164 15.42 10.89 -19.13
CA LEU A 164 14.41 11.68 -18.43
C LEU A 164 15.05 13.01 -17.96
N GLN A 165 14.34 14.11 -18.17
CA GLN A 165 14.79 15.44 -17.77
C GLN A 165 13.85 16.01 -16.72
N ARG A 166 14.37 16.89 -15.87
CA ARG A 166 13.57 17.77 -15.03
C ARG A 166 13.70 19.21 -15.52
N TYR A 167 12.66 20.00 -15.34
CA TYR A 167 12.51 21.37 -15.80
C TYR A 167 12.38 22.31 -14.62
N CYS A 168 13.11 23.42 -14.67
CA CYS A 168 12.91 24.50 -13.72
C CYS A 168 11.57 25.21 -14.03
N PRO A 169 10.68 25.39 -13.04
CA PRO A 169 9.39 26.07 -13.26
C PRO A 169 9.53 27.56 -13.60
N LYS A 170 10.68 28.17 -13.28
CA LYS A 170 10.90 29.61 -13.42
C LYS A 170 11.67 29.99 -14.68
N CYS A 171 12.74 29.26 -14.99
CA CYS A 171 13.58 29.54 -16.15
C CYS A 171 13.33 28.60 -17.34
N SER A 172 12.45 27.60 -17.19
CA SER A 172 12.05 26.62 -18.21
C SER A 172 13.22 25.82 -18.80
N ARG A 173 14.37 25.78 -18.12
CA ARG A 173 15.53 25.01 -18.53
C ARG A 173 15.39 23.56 -18.12
N ALA A 174 15.81 22.66 -19.00
CA ALA A 174 15.92 21.24 -18.72
C ALA A 174 17.27 20.93 -18.05
N PHE A 175 17.24 19.99 -17.12
CA PHE A 175 18.38 19.48 -16.37
C PHE A 175 18.32 17.95 -16.38
N ALA A 176 19.47 17.31 -16.25
CA ALA A 176 19.54 15.86 -16.04
C ALA A 176 18.76 15.46 -14.77
N PHE A 177 18.17 14.26 -14.78
CA PHE A 177 17.22 13.83 -13.74
C PHE A 177 17.81 13.80 -12.33
N GLU A 178 19.13 13.63 -12.21
CA GLU A 178 19.87 13.57 -10.94
C GLU A 178 19.91 14.92 -10.22
N HIS A 179 19.58 16.02 -10.90
CA HIS A 179 19.51 17.33 -10.28
C HIS A 179 18.12 17.55 -9.65
N GLU A 180 18.10 17.78 -8.34
CA GLU A 180 16.87 18.12 -7.62
C GLU A 180 16.54 19.62 -7.70
N TYR A 181 17.56 20.48 -7.83
CA TYR A 181 17.42 21.94 -7.80
C TYR A 181 18.12 22.62 -8.99
N CYS A 182 17.56 23.75 -9.43
CA CYS A 182 18.11 24.60 -10.48
C CYS A 182 19.34 25.38 -10.00
N TRP A 183 20.46 25.30 -10.74
CA TRP A 183 21.70 26.01 -10.37
C TRP A 183 21.61 27.54 -10.45
N TYR A 184 20.61 28.08 -11.15
CA TYR A 184 20.50 29.53 -11.41
C TYR A 184 19.62 30.25 -10.39
N ASP A 185 18.54 29.61 -9.94
CA ASP A 185 17.53 30.22 -9.09
C ASP A 185 17.21 29.42 -7.82
N GLY A 186 17.73 28.19 -7.69
CA GLY A 186 17.53 27.34 -6.52
C GLY A 186 16.15 26.67 -6.44
N GLU A 187 15.29 26.83 -7.44
CA GLU A 187 13.96 26.20 -7.46
C GLU A 187 14.05 24.69 -7.64
N GLU A 188 13.11 23.96 -7.05
CA GLU A 188 12.97 22.51 -7.24
C GLU A 188 12.56 22.18 -8.68
N LEU A 189 13.25 21.23 -9.29
CA LEU A 189 13.07 20.83 -10.68
C LEU A 189 11.91 19.82 -10.82
N ARG A 190 11.04 20.01 -11.81
CA ARG A 190 9.83 19.19 -12.06
C ARG A 190 9.98 18.31 -13.30
N ILE A 191 9.40 17.11 -13.34
CA ILE A 191 9.53 16.22 -14.51
C ILE A 191 8.82 16.79 -15.75
N THR A 192 7.73 17.54 -15.56
CA THR A 192 6.98 18.17 -16.64
C THR A 192 7.29 19.67 -16.72
N PRO A 193 7.49 20.25 -17.91
CA PRO A 193 7.49 21.70 -18.09
C PRO A 193 6.15 22.28 -17.60
N LEU A 194 6.17 23.42 -16.93
CA LEU A 194 4.94 24.19 -16.73
C LEU A 194 4.54 24.84 -18.05
N ASP A 195 3.26 24.71 -18.40
CA ASP A 195 2.65 25.30 -19.60
C ASP A 195 2.82 26.83 -19.67
#